data_AF-A0A4P7ZVN0-F1
#
_entry.id   AF-A0A4P7ZVN0-F1
#
_cell.length_a   1.000
_cell.length_b   1.000
_cell.length_c   1.000
_cell.angle_alpha   90.00
_cell.angle_beta   90.00
_cell.angle_gamma   90.00
#
_symmetry.space_group_name_H-M   'P 1'
#
loop_
_entity.id
_entity.type
_entity.pdbx_description
1 polymer ?
#
loop_
_entity_poly.entity_id
_entity_poly.type
_entity_poly.pdbx_seq_one_letter_code
_entity_poly.pdbx_strand_id
1 'polypeptide(L)'
;MAASRIRPTAVTASSDCETWPYLDVGVLRPSRSRKVCMTCHWFRHHAGAECIPVLTCQLHRGQIAQGEHLIRRCQGWTDDMVRQRGWAPEAG
;
A
#
# COMPACT_ATOMS: atom_id res chain seq x y z
N MET A 1 -24.20 19.52 25.88
CA MET A 1 -23.92 19.28 24.44
C MET A 1 -23.05 18.04 24.34
N ALA A 2 -23.61 16.90 23.91
CA ALA A 2 -22.89 15.63 23.85
C ALA A 2 -22.12 15.54 22.52
N ALA A 3 -20.80 15.41 22.59
CA ALA A 3 -19.95 15.22 21.41
C ALA A 3 -20.19 13.82 20.85
N SER A 4 -20.90 13.75 19.71
CA SER A 4 -21.12 12.52 18.98
C SER A 4 -19.77 12.01 18.46
N ARG A 5 -19.23 10.97 19.10
CA ARG A 5 -18.00 10.32 18.66
C ARG A 5 -18.36 9.54 17.41
N ILE A 6 -17.97 10.05 16.24
CA ILE A 6 -18.01 9.32 14.99
C ILE A 6 -17.17 8.07 15.22
N ARG A 7 -17.82 6.90 15.27
CA ARG A 7 -17.12 5.60 15.27
C ARG A 7 -16.34 5.55 13.95
N PRO A 8 -15.01 5.38 13.95
CA PRO A 8 -14.33 4.99 12.74
C PRO A 8 -14.99 3.68 12.31
N THR A 9 -15.70 3.71 11.19
CA THR A 9 -16.10 2.50 10.49
C THR A 9 -14.82 1.74 10.24
N ALA A 10 -14.62 0.64 10.98
CA ALA A 10 -13.61 -0.33 10.64
C ALA A 10 -13.87 -0.70 9.19
N VAL A 11 -13.02 -0.19 8.31
CA VAL A 11 -12.95 -0.62 6.91
C VAL A 11 -12.86 -2.13 7.02
N THR A 12 -13.93 -2.80 6.61
CA THR A 12 -13.96 -4.24 6.50
C THR A 12 -12.83 -4.58 5.54
N ALA A 13 -11.72 -5.03 6.11
CA ALA A 13 -10.54 -5.39 5.35
C ALA A 13 -11.01 -6.42 4.33
N SER A 14 -10.76 -6.14 3.06
CA SER A 14 -10.97 -7.07 1.96
C SER A 14 -10.31 -8.39 2.36
N SER A 15 -11.11 -9.36 2.80
CA SER A 15 -10.65 -10.57 3.46
C SER A 15 -9.89 -11.50 2.51
N ASP A 16 -9.85 -11.16 1.22
CA ASP A 16 -9.20 -11.92 0.16
C ASP A 16 -7.72 -11.55 -0.05
N CYS A 17 -7.24 -10.43 0.52
CA CYS A 17 -5.88 -9.94 0.31
C CYS A 17 -4.79 -10.87 0.86
N GLU A 18 -5.10 -11.60 1.94
CA GLU A 18 -4.16 -12.54 2.58
C GLU A 18 -3.90 -13.79 1.75
N THR A 19 -4.82 -14.12 0.84
CA THR A 19 -4.69 -15.27 -0.08
C THR A 19 -3.92 -14.91 -1.35
N TRP A 20 -3.64 -13.62 -1.58
CA TRP A 20 -2.91 -13.19 -2.78
C TRP A 20 -1.47 -13.72 -2.78
N PRO A 21 -0.90 -14.04 -3.94
CA PRO A 21 0.51 -14.43 -4.02
C PRO A 21 1.41 -13.24 -3.67
N TYR A 22 2.61 -13.53 -3.15
CA TYR A 22 3.66 -12.52 -3.04
C TYR A 22 4.12 -12.08 -4.44
N LEU A 23 4.36 -10.78 -4.59
CA LEU A 23 4.89 -10.22 -5.83
C LEU A 23 6.32 -10.67 -6.07
N ASP A 24 6.60 -11.05 -7.31
CA ASP A 24 7.93 -11.43 -7.74
C ASP A 24 8.87 -10.23 -7.96
N VAL A 25 10.15 -10.54 -8.16
CA VAL A 25 11.22 -9.56 -8.41
C VAL A 25 11.08 -8.83 -9.76
N GLY A 26 10.38 -9.42 -10.74
CA GLY A 26 10.05 -8.77 -12.01
C GLY A 26 8.99 -7.68 -11.88
N VAL A 27 8.06 -7.83 -10.92
CA VAL A 27 7.06 -6.83 -10.56
C VAL A 27 7.65 -5.77 -9.61
N LEU A 28 8.32 -6.20 -8.54
CA LEU A 28 8.93 -5.30 -7.56
C LEU A 28 10.36 -4.93 -7.96
N ARG A 29 10.50 -3.78 -8.60
CA ARG A 29 11.79 -3.25 -9.05
C ARG A 29 12.49 -2.48 -7.92
N PRO A 30 13.81 -2.66 -7.73
CA PRO A 30 14.57 -1.86 -6.76
C PRO A 30 14.44 -0.35 -6.99
N SER A 31 14.40 0.41 -5.89
CA SER A 31 14.36 1.87 -5.90
C SER A 31 15.43 2.42 -4.97
N ARG A 32 16.16 3.44 -5.44
CA ARG A 32 17.20 4.15 -4.69
C ARG A 32 16.77 5.56 -4.27
N SER A 33 15.47 5.76 -4.13
CA SER A 33 14.84 7.06 -3.84
C SER A 33 13.59 6.85 -2.98
N ARG A 34 12.89 7.93 -2.62
CA ARG A 34 11.59 7.87 -1.92
C ARG A 34 10.44 7.27 -2.76
N LYS A 35 10.70 6.96 -4.03
CA LYS A 35 9.76 6.35 -4.97
C LYS A 35 9.63 4.85 -4.71
N VAL A 36 8.91 4.46 -3.67
CA VAL A 36 8.81 3.07 -3.18
C VAL A 36 7.35 2.62 -3.12
N CYS A 37 7.10 1.33 -2.94
CA CYS A 37 5.75 0.80 -2.87
C CYS A 37 4.96 1.45 -1.73
N MET A 38 5.55 1.71 -0.57
CA MET A 38 4.87 2.41 0.54
C MET A 38 4.29 3.78 0.13
N THR A 39 4.94 4.48 -0.81
CA THR A 39 4.51 5.78 -1.34
C THR A 39 3.68 5.64 -2.63
N CYS A 40 3.41 4.42 -3.09
CA CYS A 40 2.58 4.18 -4.26
C CYS A 40 1.10 4.36 -3.94
N HIS A 41 0.36 4.96 -4.87
CA HIS A 41 -1.10 5.10 -4.76
C HIS A 41 -1.83 3.77 -4.54
N TRP A 42 -1.33 2.69 -5.14
CA TRP A 42 -1.92 1.36 -5.09
C TRP A 42 -1.55 0.56 -3.85
N PHE A 43 -0.69 1.10 -2.99
CA PHE A 43 -0.28 0.42 -1.77
C PHE A 43 -1.38 0.49 -0.72
N ARG A 44 -1.65 -0.64 -0.07
CA ARG A 44 -2.52 -0.73 1.09
C ARG A 44 -1.87 -1.61 2.14
N HIS A 45 -2.04 -1.23 3.41
CA HIS A 45 -1.76 -2.10 4.54
C HIS A 45 -3.09 -2.52 5.15
N HIS A 46 -3.15 -3.75 5.60
CA HIS A 46 -4.29 -4.31 6.31
C HIS A 46 -3.78 -4.98 7.58
N ALA A 47 -4.60 -5.01 8.63
CA ALA A 47 -4.36 -5.90 9.76
C ALA A 47 -4.78 -7.31 9.31
N GLY A 48 -3.80 -8.21 9.14
CA GLY A 48 -4.05 -9.62 8.85
C GLY A 48 -4.31 -10.43 10.11
N ALA A 49 -4.23 -11.76 9.96
CA ALA A 49 -4.32 -12.70 11.07
C ALA A 49 -3.38 -12.31 12.23
N GLU A 50 -3.85 -12.46 13.47
CA GLU A 50 -3.10 -12.11 14.68
C GLU A 50 -2.60 -10.64 14.69
N CYS A 51 -3.27 -9.74 13.97
CA CYS A 51 -2.88 -8.33 13.80
C CYS A 51 -1.51 -8.13 13.12
N ILE A 52 -1.01 -9.13 12.38
CA ILE A 52 0.21 -9.01 11.60
C ILE A 52 -0.08 -8.15 10.36
N PRO A 53 0.68 -7.05 10.10
CA PRO A 53 0.41 -6.20 8.95
C PRO A 53 0.65 -6.92 7.62
N VAL A 54 -0.39 -6.96 6.79
CA VAL A 54 -0.35 -7.50 5.43
C VAL A 54 -0.22 -6.33 4.47
N LEU A 55 0.87 -6.33 3.70
CA LEU A 55 1.20 -5.27 2.76
C LEU A 55 0.83 -5.71 1.36
N THR A 56 0.09 -4.88 0.63
CA THR A 56 -0.46 -5.28 -0.67
C THR A 56 -0.27 -4.20 -1.72
N CYS A 57 -0.22 -4.64 -2.98
CA CYS A 57 -0.40 -3.79 -4.14
C CYS A 57 -1.74 -4.10 -4.81
N GLN A 58 -2.65 -3.14 -4.82
CA GLN A 58 -3.99 -3.29 -5.38
C GLN A 58 -3.99 -3.38 -6.92
N LEU A 59 -2.98 -2.80 -7.58
CA LEU A 59 -2.81 -2.90 -9.03
C LEU A 59 -2.50 -4.33 -9.48
N HIS A 60 -1.57 -4.99 -8.77
CA HIS A 60 -1.11 -6.33 -9.11
C HIS A 60 -1.84 -7.44 -8.34
N ARG A 61 -2.77 -7.09 -7.44
CA ARG A 61 -3.48 -8.03 -6.55
C ARG A 61 -2.52 -9.02 -5.90
N GLY A 62 -1.45 -8.49 -5.30
CA GLY A 62 -0.38 -9.28 -4.71
C GLY A 62 0.12 -8.71 -3.39
N GLN A 63 0.70 -9.59 -2.58
CA GLN A 63 1.33 -9.26 -1.31
C GLN A 63 2.76 -8.76 -1.53
N ILE A 64 3.20 -7.84 -0.68
CA ILE A 64 4.56 -7.31 -0.67
C ILE A 64 5.21 -7.83 0.60
N ALA A 65 6.39 -8.46 0.50
CA ALA A 65 7.10 -8.91 1.68
C ALA A 65 7.48 -7.73 2.58
N GLN A 66 7.57 -7.99 3.89
CA GLN A 66 8.01 -6.99 4.86
C GLN A 66 9.39 -6.45 4.48
N GLY A 67 9.58 -5.13 4.61
CA GLY A 67 10.79 -4.41 4.18
C GLY A 67 10.86 -4.08 2.68
N GLU A 68 10.38 -4.94 1.79
CA GLU A 68 10.47 -4.71 0.33
C GLU A 68 9.70 -3.47 -0.12
N HIS A 69 8.61 -3.15 0.57
CA HIS A 69 7.82 -1.93 0.34
C HIS A 69 8.58 -0.61 0.59
N LEU A 70 9.71 -0.66 1.29
CA LEU A 70 10.56 0.50 1.62
C LEU A 70 11.74 0.68 0.67
N ILE A 71 12.08 -0.36 -0.12
CA ILE A 71 13.26 -0.36 -1.01
C ILE A 71 12.93 -0.69 -2.47
N ARG A 72 11.69 -1.11 -2.75
CA ARG A 72 11.23 -1.46 -4.10
C ARG A 72 9.94 -0.74 -4.46
N ARG A 73 9.65 -0.66 -5.75
CA ARG A 73 8.41 -0.12 -6.32
C ARG A 73 7.83 -1.03 -7.39
N CYS A 74 6.52 -1.04 -7.54
CA CYS A 74 5.83 -1.64 -8.69
C CYS A 74 5.76 -0.66 -9.87
N GLN A 75 5.33 -1.13 -11.04
CA GLN A 75 5.16 -0.26 -12.22
C GLN A 75 4.03 0.76 -12.08
N GLY A 76 3.12 0.56 -11.12
CA GLY A 76 2.06 1.52 -10.81
C GLY A 76 2.56 2.82 -10.18
N TRP A 77 3.80 2.87 -9.70
CA TRP A 77 4.43 4.09 -9.23
C TRP A 77 4.96 4.89 -10.43
N THR A 78 4.38 6.05 -10.72
CA THR A 78 4.83 6.95 -11.80
C THR A 78 4.85 8.40 -11.35
N ASP A 79 5.75 9.21 -11.92
CA ASP A 79 5.79 10.67 -11.68
C ASP A 79 4.49 11.37 -12.12
N ASP A 80 3.81 10.79 -13.12
CA ASP A 80 2.55 11.29 -13.63
C ASP A 80 1.42 11.17 -12.60
N MET A 81 1.43 10.11 -11.78
CA MET A 81 0.48 9.94 -10.68
C MET A 81 0.63 11.01 -9.58
N VAL A 82 1.86 11.43 -9.30
CA VAL A 82 2.14 12.53 -8.36
C VAL A 82 1.59 13.84 -8.91
N ARG A 83 1.81 14.10 -10.21
CA ARG A 83 1.40 15.34 -10.89
C ARG A 83 -0.11 15.45 -11.11
N GLN A 84 -0.76 14.39 -11.59
CA GLN A 84 -2.16 14.42 -12.00
C GLN A 84 -3.15 14.30 -10.84
N ARG A 85 -2.81 13.52 -9.80
CA ARG A 85 -3.74 13.25 -8.70
C ARG A 85 -3.43 14.03 -7.42
N GLY A 86 -2.43 14.91 -7.45
CA GLY A 86 -1.91 15.57 -6.25
C GLY A 86 -1.44 14.56 -5.19
N TRP A 87 -1.08 13.35 -5.62
CA TRP A 87 -0.68 12.28 -4.71
C TRP A 87 0.74 12.54 -4.23
N ALA A 88 0.87 13.13 -3.05
CA ALA A 88 2.16 13.38 -2.43
C ALA A 88 2.18 12.78 -1.02
N PRO A 89 2.68 11.53 -0.85
CA PRO A 89 2.82 10.92 0.47
C PRO A 89 3.94 11.56 1.30
N GLU A 90 4.81 12.38 0.69
CA GLU A 90 5.88 13.14 1.35
C GLU A 90 5.78 14.67 1.18
N ALA A 91 4.69 15.21 0.61
CA ALA A 91 4.44 16.66 0.60
C ALA A 91 3.31 17.05 1.57
N GLY A 92 3.35 16.45 2.76
CA GLY A 92 2.83 17.04 3.99
C GLY A 92 3.96 17.75 4.73
#